data_AF-A0A8S4A0Y1-F1
#
_entry.id   AF-A0A8S4A0Y1-F1
#
_cell.length_a   1.000
_cell.length_b   1.000
_cell.length_c   1.000
_cell.angle_alpha   90.00
_cell.angle_beta   90.00
_cell.angle_gamma   90.00
#
_symmetry.space_group_name_H-M   'P 1'
#
loop_
_entity.id
_entity.type
_entity.pdbx_description
1 polymer ?
#
loop_
_entity_poly.entity_id
_entity_poly.type
_entity_poly.pdbx_seq_one_letter_code
_entity_poly.pdbx_strand_id
1 'polypeptide(L)'
;DIKQLASALSSVKLSENSLIRILWPKEKCRLLREDVILVDSPGIDVTPDLDLWIDKFCLDADVFVLVANAESTLMQTEKNFFHKVSSRLSQPNVFVLQNRWDVSEMEEDIDQVKQQHIDRNTAFLADELKVTDRKAAKDRVFFVSAREALASRLSCDKGIATPERVLLPGFQARLFEFANFEKEFEMCISHSAVKTKFEQHTKRAHLINSELRSVMEEAYTKSLTLQDDQQQLRREKSERLNKLDKELDMLTADVKKKIRAMVEDVERKVSAALNDEIRRLSLLVEEFERPFHPDPVFLSSYKKTVCQKSCLKKTKLT
;
A
#
# COMPACT_ATOMS: atom_id res chain seq x y z
N ASP A 1 38.81 -30.79 -11.40
CA ASP A 1 38.61 -30.17 -12.73
C ASP A 1 37.18 -30.42 -13.18
N ILE A 2 36.46 -29.44 -13.73
CA ILE A 2 35.04 -29.61 -14.15
C ILE A 2 34.92 -30.70 -15.22
N LYS A 3 35.95 -30.84 -16.07
CA LYS A 3 36.02 -31.90 -17.07
C LYS A 3 36.04 -33.31 -16.47
N GLN A 4 36.64 -33.46 -15.28
CA GLN A 4 36.60 -34.72 -14.54
C GLN A 4 35.23 -34.94 -13.90
N LEU A 5 34.51 -33.90 -13.45
CA LEU A 5 33.16 -34.06 -12.91
C LEU A 5 32.11 -34.33 -14.00
N ALA A 6 32.32 -33.81 -15.21
CA ALA A 6 31.41 -33.98 -16.35
C ALA A 6 31.58 -35.33 -17.08
N SER A 7 32.64 -36.08 -16.81
CA SER A 7 32.88 -37.37 -17.47
C SER A 7 32.11 -38.49 -16.77
N ALA A 8 31.33 -39.25 -17.54
CA ALA A 8 30.68 -40.48 -17.06
C ALA A 8 31.67 -41.56 -16.55
N LEU A 9 32.94 -41.44 -16.92
CA LEU A 9 34.03 -42.35 -16.53
C LEU A 9 34.83 -41.84 -15.32
N SER A 10 34.37 -40.77 -14.67
CA SER A 10 35.04 -40.21 -13.50
C SER A 10 34.95 -41.11 -12.28
N SER A 11 36.03 -41.17 -11.51
CA SER A 11 36.04 -41.83 -10.20
C SER A 11 35.32 -41.02 -9.11
N VAL A 12 35.06 -39.73 -9.35
CA VAL A 12 34.38 -38.84 -8.42
C VAL A 12 32.89 -38.85 -8.74
N LYS A 13 32.08 -39.41 -7.85
CA LYS A 13 30.61 -39.44 -7.97
C LYS A 13 30.00 -38.31 -7.16
N LEU A 14 29.19 -37.49 -7.81
CA LEU A 14 28.29 -36.56 -7.13
C LEU A 14 27.13 -37.34 -6.52
N SER A 15 26.58 -36.84 -5.40
CA SER A 15 25.37 -37.44 -4.86
C SER A 15 24.18 -37.15 -5.78
N GLU A 16 23.20 -38.04 -5.80
CA GLU A 16 22.00 -37.97 -6.66
C GLU A 16 21.23 -36.64 -6.52
N ASN A 17 21.33 -35.98 -5.36
CA ASN A 17 20.67 -34.71 -5.05
C ASN A 17 21.61 -33.48 -5.07
N SER A 18 22.78 -33.62 -5.69
CA SER A 18 23.73 -32.51 -5.87
C SER A 18 23.23 -31.54 -6.95
N LEU A 19 23.33 -30.24 -6.68
CA LEU A 19 23.05 -29.17 -7.65
C LEU A 19 24.34 -28.42 -7.96
N ILE A 20 24.73 -28.39 -9.23
CA ILE A 20 25.83 -27.57 -9.72
C ILE A 20 25.24 -26.32 -10.38
N ARG A 21 25.65 -25.14 -9.89
CA ARG A 21 25.25 -23.85 -10.47
C ARG A 21 26.33 -23.36 -11.42
N ILE A 22 26.03 -23.34 -12.71
CA ILE A 22 26.92 -22.81 -13.75
C ILE A 22 26.57 -21.34 -13.98
N LEU A 23 27.51 -20.45 -13.66
CA LEU A 23 27.36 -19.02 -13.94
C LEU A 23 27.96 -18.73 -15.32
N TRP A 24 27.10 -18.38 -16.27
CA TRP A 24 27.49 -18.10 -17.66
C TRP A 24 27.31 -16.60 -18.00
N PRO A 25 28.20 -15.99 -18.82
CA PRO A 25 28.08 -14.58 -19.19
C PRO A 25 26.74 -14.27 -19.88
N LYS A 26 25.99 -13.29 -19.34
CA LYS A 26 24.66 -12.88 -19.85
C LYS A 26 24.74 -12.24 -21.24
N GLU A 27 25.91 -11.74 -21.64
CA GLU A 27 26.13 -11.16 -22.96
C GLU A 27 26.06 -12.21 -24.06
N LYS A 28 26.40 -13.47 -23.75
CA LYS A 28 26.52 -14.58 -24.70
C LYS A 28 25.22 -15.36 -24.93
N CYS A 29 24.19 -15.15 -24.12
CA CYS A 29 22.93 -15.87 -24.25
C CYS A 29 21.77 -14.94 -23.93
N ARG A 30 20.84 -14.77 -24.88
CA ARG A 30 19.67 -13.90 -24.72
C ARG A 30 18.78 -14.35 -23.56
N LEU A 31 18.51 -15.65 -23.44
CA LEU A 31 17.67 -16.20 -22.37
C LEU A 31 18.20 -15.84 -20.97
N LEU A 32 19.52 -15.92 -20.76
CA LEU A 32 20.13 -15.55 -19.47
C LEU A 32 20.07 -14.05 -19.17
N ARG A 33 19.99 -13.20 -20.21
CA ARG A 33 19.81 -11.75 -20.08
C ARG A 33 18.39 -11.41 -19.65
N GLU A 34 17.42 -12.21 -20.06
CA GLU A 34 16.00 -12.09 -19.72
C GLU A 34 15.66 -12.86 -18.42
N ASP A 35 16.67 -13.10 -17.56
CA ASP A 35 16.56 -13.77 -16.27
C ASP A 35 15.94 -15.18 -16.30
N VAL A 36 16.09 -15.88 -17.43
CA VAL A 36 15.74 -17.31 -17.54
C VAL A 36 16.85 -18.16 -16.92
N ILE A 37 16.45 -19.10 -16.06
CA ILE A 37 17.33 -20.12 -15.49
C ILE A 37 17.00 -21.45 -16.14
N LEU A 38 18.02 -22.08 -16.74
CA LEU A 38 17.90 -23.41 -17.33
C LEU A 38 18.38 -24.44 -16.31
N VAL A 39 17.59 -25.47 -16.08
CA VAL A 39 17.91 -26.57 -15.17
C VAL A 39 17.98 -27.86 -16.00
N ASP A 40 19.14 -28.51 -15.96
CA ASP A 40 19.32 -29.85 -16.53
C ASP A 40 19.16 -30.89 -15.42
N SER A 41 18.49 -32.00 -15.73
CA SER A 41 18.17 -33.06 -14.77
C SER A 41 18.99 -34.31 -15.07
N PRO A 42 19.27 -35.15 -14.05
CA PRO A 42 19.67 -36.53 -14.31
C PRO A 42 18.64 -37.27 -15.19
N GLY A 43 19.05 -38.37 -15.82
CA GLY A 43 18.12 -39.24 -16.54
C GLY A 43 17.00 -39.74 -15.62
N ILE A 44 15.75 -39.68 -16.12
CA ILE A 44 14.55 -40.04 -15.35
C ILE A 44 14.58 -41.52 -14.91
N ASP A 45 15.35 -42.35 -15.60
CA ASP A 45 15.56 -43.77 -15.35
C ASP A 45 16.62 -44.06 -14.25
N VAL A 46 17.37 -43.06 -13.79
CA VAL A 46 18.52 -43.27 -12.90
C VAL A 46 18.13 -43.27 -11.41
N THR A 47 17.12 -42.51 -11.00
CA THR A 47 16.84 -42.25 -9.59
C THR A 47 15.42 -42.69 -9.20
N PRO A 48 15.24 -43.57 -8.19
CA PRO A 48 13.92 -44.00 -7.74
C PRO A 48 13.18 -42.92 -6.92
N ASP A 49 13.91 -41.98 -6.31
CA ASP A 49 13.38 -40.94 -5.41
C ASP A 49 13.09 -39.61 -6.15
N LEU A 50 12.19 -39.69 -7.13
CA LEU A 50 11.78 -38.54 -7.96
C LEU A 50 11.04 -37.46 -7.15
N ASP A 51 10.40 -37.83 -6.04
CA ASP A 51 9.54 -36.91 -5.26
C ASP A 51 10.37 -35.84 -4.54
N LEU A 52 11.49 -36.24 -3.94
CA LEU A 52 12.43 -35.33 -3.29
C LEU A 52 13.03 -34.32 -4.27
N TRP A 53 13.23 -34.75 -5.53
CA TRP A 53 13.75 -33.89 -6.58
C TRP A 53 12.72 -32.84 -7.03
N ILE A 54 11.47 -33.26 -7.23
CA ILE A 54 10.35 -32.37 -7.59
C ILE A 54 10.15 -31.30 -6.52
N ASP A 55 10.11 -31.72 -5.24
CA ASP A 55 9.86 -30.80 -4.12
C ASP A 55 10.99 -29.78 -3.95
N LYS A 56 12.23 -30.14 -4.31
CA LYS A 56 13.41 -29.28 -4.10
C LYS A 56 13.74 -28.38 -5.29
N PHE A 57 13.49 -28.82 -6.52
CA PHE A 57 14.00 -28.14 -7.72
C PHE A 57 12.92 -27.81 -8.77
N CYS A 58 11.69 -28.29 -8.62
CA CYS A 58 10.65 -28.12 -9.64
C CYS A 58 9.45 -27.27 -9.18
N LEU A 59 9.30 -26.98 -7.89
CA LEU A 59 8.11 -26.26 -7.38
C LEU A 59 8.00 -24.81 -7.91
N ASP A 60 9.13 -24.20 -8.24
CA ASP A 60 9.22 -22.84 -8.79
C ASP A 60 9.48 -22.82 -10.30
N ALA A 61 9.43 -23.98 -10.97
CA ALA A 61 9.61 -24.08 -12.40
C ALA A 61 8.35 -23.57 -13.14
N ASP A 62 8.52 -22.54 -13.97
CA ASP A 62 7.43 -21.96 -14.77
C ASP A 62 7.08 -22.83 -15.99
N VAL A 63 8.06 -23.55 -16.54
CA VAL A 63 7.94 -24.39 -17.75
C VAL A 63 8.77 -25.67 -17.62
N PHE A 64 8.21 -26.79 -18.06
CA PHE A 64 8.88 -28.07 -18.18
C PHE A 64 9.03 -28.47 -19.64
N VAL A 65 10.20 -28.99 -20.00
CA VAL A 65 10.47 -29.49 -21.36
C VAL A 65 10.84 -30.97 -21.28
N LEU A 66 9.99 -31.81 -21.86
CA LEU A 66 10.24 -33.24 -22.01
C LEU A 66 11.00 -33.48 -23.32
N VAL A 67 12.29 -33.80 -23.21
CA VAL A 67 13.13 -34.14 -24.36
C VAL A 67 13.05 -35.64 -24.59
N ALA A 68 12.20 -36.05 -25.53
CA ALA A 68 12.02 -37.45 -25.91
C ALA A 68 12.94 -37.80 -27.09
N ASN A 69 13.35 -39.07 -27.16
CA ASN A 69 14.05 -39.59 -28.33
C ASN A 69 13.05 -39.99 -29.41
N ALA A 70 13.08 -39.33 -30.56
CA ALA A 70 12.12 -39.56 -31.63
C ALA A 70 12.27 -40.92 -32.34
N GLU A 71 13.41 -41.60 -32.18
CA GLU A 71 13.61 -42.98 -32.63
C GLU A 71 12.82 -44.00 -31.77
N SER A 72 12.24 -43.56 -30.65
CA SER A 72 11.55 -44.41 -29.68
C SER A 72 10.24 -43.79 -29.20
N THR A 73 9.31 -44.61 -28.75
CA THR A 73 8.08 -44.10 -28.14
C THR A 73 8.33 -43.62 -26.71
N LEU A 74 7.54 -42.63 -26.27
CA LEU A 74 7.58 -42.13 -24.89
C LEU A 74 7.44 -43.27 -23.87
N MET A 75 8.40 -43.36 -22.96
CA MET A 75 8.49 -44.43 -21.97
C MET A 75 7.57 -44.17 -20.77
N GLN A 76 7.12 -45.24 -20.11
CA GLN A 76 6.25 -45.13 -18.95
C GLN A 76 6.94 -44.42 -17.77
N THR A 77 8.27 -44.53 -17.64
CA THR A 77 9.07 -43.83 -16.63
C THR A 77 8.97 -42.31 -16.77
N GLU A 78 9.12 -41.82 -18.00
CA GLU A 78 8.98 -40.40 -18.35
C GLU A 78 7.56 -39.92 -18.06
N LYS A 79 6.55 -40.69 -18.46
CA LYS A 79 5.14 -40.38 -18.14
C LYS A 79 4.89 -40.28 -16.63
N ASN A 80 5.38 -41.26 -15.86
CA ASN A 80 5.19 -41.31 -14.41
C ASN A 80 5.81 -40.11 -13.70
N PHE A 81 6.96 -39.61 -14.17
CA PHE A 81 7.56 -38.38 -13.64
C PHE A 81 6.60 -37.19 -13.80
N PHE A 82 6.06 -36.98 -14.99
CA PHE A 82 5.14 -35.87 -15.24
C PHE A 82 3.77 -36.04 -14.56
N HIS A 83 3.31 -37.27 -14.32
CA HIS A 83 2.15 -37.51 -13.46
C HIS A 83 2.41 -37.03 -12.02
N LYS A 84 3.61 -37.27 -11.47
CA LYS A 84 3.99 -36.76 -10.15
C LYS A 84 4.08 -35.24 -10.14
N VAL A 85 4.68 -34.63 -11.18
CA VAL A 85 4.72 -33.17 -11.34
C VAL A 85 3.31 -32.57 -11.39
N SER A 86 2.41 -33.12 -12.21
CA SER A 86 1.01 -32.67 -12.32
C SER A 86 0.20 -32.89 -11.02
N SER A 87 0.61 -33.84 -10.17
CA SER A 87 -0.01 -34.03 -8.85
C SER A 87 0.40 -32.96 -7.84
N ARG A 88 1.57 -32.34 -8.01
CA ARG A 88 2.15 -31.32 -7.13
C ARG A 88 1.86 -29.90 -7.60
N LEU A 89 1.87 -29.68 -8.91
CA LEU A 89 1.68 -28.39 -9.55
C LEU A 89 0.35 -28.37 -10.31
N SER A 90 -0.45 -27.33 -10.08
CA SER A 90 -1.70 -27.13 -10.81
C SER A 90 -1.40 -26.60 -12.20
N GLN A 91 -1.73 -27.38 -13.23
CA GLN A 91 -1.57 -27.04 -14.66
C GLN A 91 -0.15 -26.57 -15.05
N PRO A 92 0.89 -27.42 -14.89
CA PRO A 92 2.24 -27.08 -15.35
C PRO A 92 2.29 -26.85 -16.87
N ASN A 93 3.09 -25.88 -17.30
CA ASN A 93 3.37 -25.69 -18.73
C ASN A 93 4.36 -26.74 -19.20
N VAL A 94 3.90 -27.74 -19.94
CA VAL A 94 4.75 -28.83 -20.46
C VAL A 94 4.88 -28.74 -21.98
N PHE A 95 6.11 -28.73 -22.48
CA PHE A 95 6.46 -28.89 -23.89
C PHE A 95 7.10 -30.26 -24.13
N VAL A 96 6.90 -30.82 -25.33
CA VAL A 96 7.53 -32.09 -25.74
C VAL A 96 8.39 -31.84 -26.96
N LEU A 97 9.68 -32.12 -26.84
CA LEU A 97 10.63 -32.10 -27.95
C LEU A 97 10.94 -33.53 -28.35
N GLN A 98 10.46 -33.94 -29.53
CA GLN A 98 10.89 -35.16 -30.20
C GLN A 98 12.25 -34.86 -30.85
N ASN A 99 13.31 -35.10 -30.11
CA ASN A 99 14.69 -34.81 -30.51
C ASN A 99 15.28 -35.97 -31.32
N ARG A 100 16.37 -35.70 -32.07
CA ARG A 100 17.01 -36.61 -33.04
C ARG A 100 16.16 -36.90 -34.28
N TRP A 101 15.27 -35.96 -34.63
CA TRP A 101 14.44 -36.10 -35.83
C TRP A 101 15.25 -36.17 -37.13
N ASP A 102 16.49 -35.69 -37.12
CA ASP A 102 17.42 -35.80 -38.25
C ASP A 102 17.76 -37.26 -38.62
N VAL A 103 17.68 -38.19 -37.67
CA VAL A 103 17.93 -39.62 -37.91
C VAL A 103 16.65 -40.33 -38.39
N SER A 104 15.51 -40.00 -37.78
CA SER A 104 14.21 -40.61 -38.09
C SER A 104 13.68 -40.26 -39.49
N GLU A 105 14.13 -39.15 -40.08
CA GLU A 105 13.74 -38.71 -41.43
C GLU A 105 14.33 -39.58 -42.56
N MET A 106 15.03 -40.68 -42.23
CA MET A 106 15.56 -41.64 -43.20
C MET A 106 14.68 -42.90 -43.36
N GLU A 107 13.57 -42.99 -42.62
CA GLU A 107 12.65 -44.14 -42.67
C GLU A 107 11.62 -44.01 -43.81
N GLU A 108 11.07 -45.13 -44.31
CA GLU A 108 10.16 -45.13 -45.48
C GLU A 108 8.73 -44.61 -45.16
N ASP A 109 8.39 -44.30 -43.90
CA ASP A 109 7.04 -43.90 -43.44
C ASP A 109 7.03 -42.71 -42.44
N ILE A 110 7.87 -41.71 -42.67
CA ILE A 110 8.11 -40.58 -41.73
C ILE A 110 6.82 -39.84 -41.34
N ASP A 111 5.92 -39.61 -42.29
CA ASP A 111 4.68 -38.88 -42.03
C ASP A 111 3.74 -39.66 -41.09
N GLN A 112 3.69 -40.99 -41.24
CA GLN A 112 2.90 -41.85 -40.37
C GLN A 112 3.50 -41.90 -38.96
N VAL A 113 4.83 -42.03 -38.85
CA VAL A 113 5.56 -42.00 -37.58
C VAL A 113 5.33 -40.66 -36.88
N LYS A 114 5.51 -39.55 -37.59
CA LYS A 114 5.27 -38.19 -37.07
C LYS A 114 3.86 -38.04 -36.53
N GLN A 115 2.85 -38.46 -37.29
CA GLN A 115 1.46 -38.39 -36.87
C GLN A 115 1.21 -39.25 -35.62
N GLN A 116 1.82 -40.43 -35.55
CA GLN A 116 1.73 -41.30 -34.39
C GLN A 116 2.35 -40.67 -33.13
N HIS A 117 3.48 -39.99 -33.24
CA HIS A 117 4.08 -39.22 -32.14
C HIS A 117 3.18 -38.05 -31.74
N ILE A 118 2.63 -37.30 -32.70
CA ILE A 118 1.70 -36.20 -32.42
C ILE A 118 0.51 -36.72 -31.61
N ASP A 119 -0.15 -37.79 -32.07
CA ASP A 119 -1.35 -38.30 -31.45
C ASP A 119 -1.09 -38.83 -30.04
N ARG A 120 0.01 -39.58 -29.84
CA ARG A 120 0.40 -40.09 -28.52
C ARG A 120 0.76 -38.98 -27.53
N ASN A 121 1.57 -38.01 -27.94
CA ASN A 121 1.96 -36.91 -27.06
C ASN A 121 0.80 -35.97 -26.79
N THR A 122 -0.08 -35.75 -27.76
CA THR A 122 -1.31 -34.96 -27.59
C THR A 122 -2.24 -35.64 -26.58
N ALA A 123 -2.45 -36.96 -26.70
CA ALA A 123 -3.25 -37.73 -25.75
C ALA A 123 -2.62 -37.70 -24.34
N PHE A 124 -1.29 -37.82 -24.25
CA PHE A 124 -0.58 -37.73 -22.98
C PHE A 124 -0.78 -36.37 -22.30
N LEU A 125 -0.61 -35.25 -23.02
CA LEU A 125 -0.75 -33.90 -22.45
C LEU A 125 -2.22 -33.56 -22.11
N ALA A 126 -3.16 -33.91 -23.00
CA ALA A 126 -4.55 -33.47 -22.89
C ALA A 126 -5.44 -34.44 -22.11
N ASP A 127 -5.29 -35.75 -22.33
CA ASP A 127 -6.19 -36.76 -21.76
C ASP A 127 -5.62 -37.38 -20.48
N GLU A 128 -4.32 -37.69 -20.46
CA GLU A 128 -3.64 -38.31 -19.31
C GLU A 128 -3.27 -37.27 -18.24
N LEU A 129 -2.47 -36.25 -18.59
CA LEU A 129 -2.03 -35.20 -17.65
C LEU A 129 -3.08 -34.12 -17.42
N LYS A 130 -3.99 -33.90 -18.38
CA LYS A 130 -5.06 -32.88 -18.35
C LYS A 130 -4.54 -31.46 -18.09
N VAL A 131 -3.35 -31.16 -18.60
CA VAL A 131 -2.71 -29.84 -18.40
C VAL A 131 -3.11 -28.82 -19.44
N THR A 132 -3.66 -29.26 -20.59
CA THR A 132 -4.10 -28.40 -21.68
C THR A 132 -5.16 -29.12 -22.53
N ASP A 133 -5.87 -28.42 -23.40
CA ASP A 133 -6.79 -29.01 -24.38
C ASP A 133 -6.03 -29.67 -25.55
N ARG A 134 -6.69 -30.60 -26.27
CA ARG A 134 -6.06 -31.32 -27.39
C ARG A 134 -5.50 -30.41 -28.49
N LYS A 135 -6.14 -29.26 -28.75
CA LYS A 135 -5.69 -28.33 -29.78
C LYS A 135 -4.37 -27.68 -29.36
N ALA A 136 -4.32 -27.07 -28.18
CA ALA A 136 -3.06 -26.46 -27.71
C ALA A 136 -2.00 -27.50 -27.32
N ALA A 137 -2.38 -28.74 -26.96
CA ALA A 137 -1.44 -29.83 -26.76
C ALA A 137 -0.64 -30.14 -28.03
N LYS A 138 -1.30 -30.14 -29.19
CA LYS A 138 -0.64 -30.35 -30.48
C LYS A 138 0.41 -29.27 -30.77
N ASP A 139 0.11 -28.03 -30.42
CA ASP A 139 1.01 -26.88 -30.60
C ASP A 139 2.20 -26.87 -29.62
N ARG A 140 2.25 -27.81 -28.66
CA ARG A 140 3.35 -27.98 -27.68
C ARG A 140 4.29 -29.14 -28.01
N VAL A 141 4.06 -29.84 -29.13
CA VAL A 141 4.88 -30.97 -29.58
C VAL A 141 5.69 -30.57 -30.80
N PHE A 142 7.01 -30.60 -30.69
CA PHE A 142 7.93 -30.17 -31.75
C PHE A 142 8.88 -31.30 -32.16
N PHE A 143 9.24 -31.34 -33.45
CA PHE A 143 10.11 -32.36 -34.04
C PHE A 143 11.44 -31.72 -34.46
N VAL A 144 12.49 -31.97 -33.69
CA VAL A 144 13.69 -31.15 -33.74
C VAL A 144 14.97 -31.98 -33.80
N SER A 145 16.05 -31.34 -34.25
CA SER A 145 17.41 -31.82 -34.02
C SER A 145 18.22 -30.76 -33.27
N ALA A 146 18.38 -30.96 -31.96
CA ALA A 146 19.20 -30.09 -31.11
C ALA A 146 20.67 -30.08 -31.56
N ARG A 147 21.15 -31.19 -32.14
CA ARG A 147 22.51 -31.30 -32.69
C ARG A 147 22.72 -30.34 -33.87
N GLU A 148 21.79 -30.34 -34.82
CA GLU A 148 21.85 -29.44 -35.98
C GLU A 148 21.68 -27.98 -35.59
N ALA A 149 20.74 -27.69 -34.67
CA ALA A 149 20.55 -26.34 -34.13
C ALA A 149 21.82 -25.80 -33.46
N LEU A 150 22.48 -26.62 -32.62
CA LEU A 150 23.74 -26.25 -31.98
C LEU A 150 24.88 -26.07 -32.99
N ALA A 151 25.04 -27.01 -33.93
CA ALA A 151 26.10 -26.93 -34.94
C ALA A 151 25.96 -25.69 -35.83
N SER A 152 24.73 -25.36 -36.22
CA SER A 152 24.42 -24.15 -36.99
C SER A 152 24.81 -22.88 -36.22
N ARG A 153 24.38 -22.75 -34.96
CA ARG A 153 24.66 -21.58 -34.10
C ARG A 153 26.15 -21.41 -33.81
N LEU A 154 26.85 -22.49 -33.49
CA LEU A 154 28.31 -22.45 -33.25
C LEU A 154 29.10 -22.02 -34.49
N SER A 155 28.58 -22.31 -35.69
CA SER A 155 29.19 -21.87 -36.94
C SER A 155 28.91 -20.38 -37.19
N CYS A 156 27.66 -19.94 -36.99
CA CYS A 156 27.27 -18.53 -37.07
C CYS A 156 28.06 -17.64 -36.10
N ASP A 157 28.26 -18.07 -34.85
CA ASP A 157 29.05 -17.33 -33.85
C ASP A 157 30.52 -17.15 -34.27
N LYS A 158 31.04 -18.06 -35.08
CA LYS A 158 32.39 -17.99 -35.66
C LYS A 158 32.43 -17.21 -36.98
N GLY A 159 31.30 -16.68 -37.44
CA GLY A 159 31.16 -16.02 -38.74
C GLY A 159 31.27 -16.98 -39.93
N ILE A 160 31.12 -18.29 -39.70
CA ILE A 160 31.18 -19.33 -40.72
C ILE A 160 29.75 -19.64 -41.17
N ALA A 161 29.54 -19.78 -42.47
CA ALA A 161 28.26 -20.24 -43.01
C ALA A 161 27.88 -21.60 -42.41
N THR A 162 26.58 -21.85 -42.24
CA THR A 162 26.06 -23.11 -41.74
C THR A 162 26.66 -24.27 -42.55
N PRO A 163 27.27 -25.28 -41.90
CA PRO A 163 28.02 -26.32 -42.60
C PRO A 163 27.06 -27.30 -43.29
N GLU A 164 26.54 -26.93 -44.46
CA GLU A 164 25.59 -27.73 -45.25
C GLU A 164 26.10 -29.15 -45.53
N ARG A 165 27.43 -29.35 -45.61
CA ARG A 165 28.03 -30.68 -45.81
C ARG A 165 27.94 -31.62 -44.62
N VAL A 166 27.64 -31.10 -43.42
CA VAL A 166 27.54 -31.88 -42.16
C VAL A 166 26.09 -32.14 -41.78
N LEU A 167 25.15 -31.36 -42.33
CA LEU A 167 23.73 -31.44 -42.03
C LEU A 167 23.01 -32.37 -43.01
N LEU A 168 21.98 -33.05 -42.52
CA LEU A 168 21.20 -33.97 -43.34
C LEU A 168 20.18 -33.20 -44.18
N PRO A 169 19.71 -33.76 -45.32
CA PRO A 169 18.58 -33.19 -46.07
C PRO A 169 17.40 -32.82 -45.15
N GLY A 170 16.69 -31.74 -45.47
CA GLY A 170 15.57 -31.26 -44.65
C GLY A 170 15.94 -30.45 -43.40
N PHE A 171 17.24 -30.22 -43.12
CA PHE A 171 17.69 -29.52 -41.90
C PHE A 171 17.04 -28.14 -41.69
N GLN A 172 16.73 -27.42 -42.78
CA GLN A 172 16.13 -26.09 -42.71
C GLN A 172 14.76 -26.12 -42.03
N ALA A 173 13.95 -27.15 -42.32
CA ALA A 173 12.65 -27.33 -41.69
C ALA A 173 12.81 -27.64 -40.19
N ARG A 174 13.78 -28.49 -39.82
CA ARG A 174 14.08 -28.82 -38.42
C ARG A 174 14.63 -27.63 -37.63
N LEU A 175 15.47 -26.79 -38.26
CA LEU A 175 15.93 -25.54 -37.67
C LEU A 175 14.79 -24.53 -37.48
N PHE A 176 13.89 -24.43 -38.46
CA PHE A 176 12.71 -23.59 -38.36
C PHE A 176 11.77 -24.07 -37.25
N GLU A 177 11.55 -25.39 -37.13
CA GLU A 177 10.76 -25.99 -36.06
C GLU A 177 11.38 -25.70 -34.68
N PHE A 178 12.70 -25.81 -34.54
CA PHE A 178 13.40 -25.47 -33.29
C PHE A 178 13.24 -23.98 -32.93
N ALA A 179 13.37 -23.09 -33.92
CA ALA A 179 13.15 -21.65 -33.71
C ALA A 179 11.69 -21.34 -33.35
N ASN A 180 10.72 -22.08 -33.91
CA ASN A 180 9.32 -21.95 -33.56
C ASN A 180 9.06 -22.40 -32.11
N PHE A 181 9.65 -23.52 -31.69
CA PHE A 181 9.65 -23.93 -30.29
C PHE A 181 10.19 -22.84 -29.37
N GLU A 182 11.35 -22.26 -29.66
CA GLU A 182 11.95 -21.22 -28.81
C GLU A 182 11.04 -19.99 -28.70
N LYS A 183 10.40 -19.60 -29.80
CA LYS A 183 9.45 -18.48 -29.80
C LYS A 183 8.24 -18.76 -28.91
N GLU A 184 7.64 -19.94 -29.02
CA GLU A 184 6.50 -20.34 -28.18
C GLU A 184 6.91 -20.52 -26.71
N PHE A 185 8.09 -21.08 -26.47
CA PHE A 185 8.68 -21.19 -25.13
C PHE A 185 8.87 -19.83 -24.47
N GLU A 186 9.42 -18.85 -25.20
CA GLU A 186 9.62 -17.48 -24.71
C GLU A 186 8.31 -16.76 -24.40
N MET A 187 7.30 -16.93 -25.25
CA MET A 187 5.98 -16.36 -25.00
C MET A 187 5.35 -16.98 -23.75
N CYS A 188 5.45 -18.30 -23.60
CA CYS A 188 4.91 -19.05 -22.47
C CYS A 188 5.57 -18.65 -21.15
N ILE A 189 6.91 -18.64 -21.09
CA ILE A 189 7.63 -18.31 -19.85
C ILE A 189 7.40 -16.85 -19.45
N SER A 190 7.35 -15.92 -20.41
CA SER A 190 7.11 -14.50 -20.14
C SER A 190 5.72 -14.27 -19.55
N HIS A 191 4.68 -14.87 -20.15
CA HIS A 191 3.30 -14.70 -19.66
C HIS A 191 3.06 -15.44 -18.34
N SER A 192 3.59 -16.67 -18.21
CA SER A 192 3.42 -17.49 -17.01
C SER A 192 4.16 -16.88 -15.82
N ALA A 193 5.43 -16.50 -15.98
CA ALA A 193 6.25 -15.96 -14.89
C ALA A 193 5.69 -14.64 -14.35
N VAL A 194 5.13 -13.77 -15.21
CA VAL A 194 4.50 -12.52 -14.74
C VAL A 194 3.30 -12.83 -13.85
N LYS A 195 2.45 -13.78 -14.27
CA LYS A 195 1.27 -14.16 -13.51
C LYS A 195 1.65 -14.84 -12.18
N THR A 196 2.49 -15.87 -12.22
CA THR A 196 2.86 -16.66 -11.03
C THR A 196 3.64 -15.83 -10.00
N LYS A 197 4.58 -14.97 -10.45
CA LYS A 197 5.41 -14.19 -9.53
C LYS A 197 4.74 -12.93 -9.00
N PHE A 198 3.90 -12.24 -9.78
CA PHE A 198 3.36 -10.92 -9.37
C PHE A 198 1.89 -10.91 -8.94
N GLU A 199 1.10 -11.94 -9.24
CA GLU A 199 -0.34 -11.93 -8.91
C GLU A 199 -0.58 -11.81 -7.40
N GLN A 200 0.14 -12.58 -6.58
CA GLN A 200 -0.01 -12.54 -5.12
C GLN A 200 0.45 -11.20 -4.54
N HIS A 201 1.56 -10.64 -5.05
CA HIS A 201 2.03 -9.32 -4.63
C HIS A 201 1.03 -8.21 -5.01
N THR A 202 0.43 -8.29 -6.20
CA THR A 202 -0.62 -7.37 -6.65
C THR A 202 -1.85 -7.44 -5.74
N LYS A 203 -2.33 -8.66 -5.42
CA LYS A 203 -3.44 -8.87 -4.48
C LYS A 203 -3.14 -8.29 -3.10
N ARG A 204 -1.92 -8.53 -2.58
CA ARG A 204 -1.49 -7.99 -1.29
C ARG A 204 -1.40 -6.47 -1.31
N ALA A 205 -0.90 -5.87 -2.39
CA ALA A 205 -0.85 -4.42 -2.55
C ALA A 205 -2.26 -3.79 -2.55
N HIS A 206 -3.23 -4.42 -3.23
CA HIS A 206 -4.62 -3.99 -3.17
C HIS A 206 -5.20 -4.04 -1.76
N LEU A 207 -4.93 -5.12 -1.00
CA LEU A 207 -5.38 -5.25 0.38
C LEU A 207 -4.80 -4.12 1.25
N ILE A 208 -3.49 -3.90 1.19
CA ILE A 208 -2.81 -2.84 1.95
C ILE A 208 -3.40 -1.47 1.61
N ASN A 209 -3.65 -1.18 0.33
CA ASN A 209 -4.21 0.09 -0.09
C ASN A 209 -5.66 0.27 0.41
N SER A 210 -6.45 -0.81 0.43
CA SER A 210 -7.81 -0.79 0.98
C SER A 210 -7.81 -0.53 2.49
N GLU A 211 -6.92 -1.17 3.24
CA GLU A 211 -6.77 -0.96 4.68
C GLU A 211 -6.32 0.48 4.99
N LEU A 212 -5.32 1.00 4.27
CA LEU A 212 -4.87 2.38 4.41
C LEU A 212 -6.00 3.37 4.13
N ARG A 213 -6.79 3.14 3.08
CA ARG A 213 -7.96 3.96 2.75
C ARG A 213 -8.96 3.96 3.90
N SER A 214 -9.27 2.79 4.48
CA SER A 214 -10.20 2.68 5.60
C SER A 214 -9.72 3.46 6.83
N VAL A 215 -8.42 3.36 7.16
CA VAL A 215 -7.83 4.11 8.29
C VAL A 215 -7.90 5.62 8.06
N MET A 216 -7.59 6.07 6.84
CA MET A 216 -7.69 7.49 6.47
C MET A 216 -9.13 8.00 6.53
N GLU A 217 -10.10 7.21 6.06
CA GLU A 217 -11.51 7.57 6.08
C GLU A 217 -12.07 7.65 7.51
N GLU A 218 -11.69 6.72 8.38
CA GLU A 218 -12.04 6.77 9.80
C GLU A 218 -11.43 8.01 10.48
N ALA A 219 -10.14 8.29 10.25
CA ALA A 219 -9.47 9.47 10.81
C ALA A 219 -10.08 10.77 10.31
N TYR A 220 -10.41 10.84 9.02
CA TYR A 220 -11.09 11.98 8.41
C TYR A 220 -12.47 12.20 9.04
N THR A 221 -13.28 11.14 9.16
CA THR A 221 -14.63 11.21 9.72
C THR A 221 -14.59 11.65 11.19
N LYS A 222 -13.68 11.09 12.01
CA LYS A 222 -13.48 11.51 13.41
C LYS A 222 -13.05 12.97 13.54
N SER A 223 -12.18 13.43 12.64
CA SER A 223 -11.74 14.83 12.63
C SER A 223 -12.90 15.77 12.29
N LEU A 224 -13.77 15.36 11.36
CA LEU A 224 -14.93 16.13 10.93
C LEU A 224 -15.99 16.22 12.04
N THR A 225 -16.27 15.12 12.74
CA THR A 225 -17.18 15.14 13.90
C THR A 225 -16.64 16.01 15.03
N LEU A 226 -15.35 15.90 15.35
CA LEU A 226 -14.71 16.75 16.37
C LEU A 226 -14.78 18.24 15.99
N GLN A 227 -14.60 18.56 14.72
CA GLN A 227 -14.70 19.94 14.24
C GLN A 227 -16.13 20.48 14.43
N ASP A 228 -17.14 19.69 14.09
CA ASP A 228 -18.55 20.09 14.23
C ASP A 228 -18.93 20.28 15.71
N ASP A 229 -18.55 19.32 16.57
CA ASP A 229 -18.76 19.40 18.03
C ASP A 229 -18.13 20.69 18.61
N GLN A 230 -16.88 20.98 18.24
CA GLN A 230 -16.20 22.20 18.71
C GLN A 230 -16.86 23.47 18.17
N GLN A 231 -17.36 23.44 16.94
CA GLN A 231 -18.07 24.57 16.35
C GLN A 231 -19.40 24.82 17.07
N GLN A 232 -20.14 23.76 17.42
CA GLN A 232 -21.36 23.86 18.21
C GLN A 232 -21.07 24.39 19.62
N LEU A 233 -20.06 23.84 20.30
CA LEU A 233 -19.68 24.26 21.66
C LEU A 233 -19.29 25.75 21.68
N ARG A 234 -18.54 26.20 20.66
CA ARG A 234 -18.19 27.61 20.50
C ARG A 234 -19.43 28.50 20.32
N ARG A 235 -20.42 28.07 19.54
CA ARG A 235 -21.69 28.81 19.37
C ARG A 235 -22.43 28.94 20.71
N GLU A 236 -22.60 27.84 21.43
CA GLU A 236 -23.26 27.85 22.75
C GLU A 236 -22.57 28.77 23.76
N LYS A 237 -21.23 28.74 23.82
CA LYS A 237 -20.46 29.64 24.70
C LYS A 237 -20.61 31.10 24.27
N SER A 238 -20.61 31.39 22.98
CA SER A 238 -20.82 32.74 22.45
C SER A 238 -22.21 33.28 22.79
N GLU A 239 -23.26 32.45 22.66
CA GLU A 239 -24.62 32.82 23.04
C GLU A 239 -24.75 33.09 24.53
N ARG A 240 -24.11 32.25 25.36
CA ARG A 240 -24.09 32.44 26.82
C ARG A 240 -23.36 33.70 27.23
N LEU A 241 -22.23 34.03 26.59
CA LEU A 241 -21.53 35.29 26.80
C LEU A 241 -22.42 36.48 26.45
N ASN A 242 -23.04 36.46 25.27
CA ASN A 242 -23.96 37.53 24.84
C ASN A 242 -25.13 37.72 25.81
N LYS A 243 -25.63 36.64 26.42
CA LYS A 243 -26.68 36.71 27.44
C LYS A 243 -26.18 37.37 28.73
N LEU A 244 -25.02 36.94 29.23
CA LEU A 244 -24.41 37.51 30.44
C LEU A 244 -24.07 39.00 30.27
N ASP A 245 -23.62 39.39 29.09
CA ASP A 245 -23.30 40.79 28.77
C ASP A 245 -24.56 41.67 28.87
N LYS A 246 -25.67 41.21 28.29
CA LYS A 246 -26.98 41.89 28.42
C LYS A 246 -27.47 41.95 29.86
N GLU A 247 -27.29 40.88 30.64
CA GLU A 247 -27.66 40.85 32.06
C GLU A 247 -26.82 41.84 32.88
N LEU A 248 -25.52 41.93 32.59
CA LEU A 248 -24.61 42.91 33.21
C LEU A 248 -24.98 44.35 32.85
N ASP A 249 -25.35 44.62 31.59
CA ASP A 249 -25.81 45.94 31.15
C ASP A 249 -27.08 46.36 31.89
N MET A 250 -28.07 45.46 32.01
CA MET A 250 -29.30 45.71 32.76
C MET A 250 -29.01 45.98 34.24
N LEU A 251 -28.17 45.14 34.87
CA LEU A 251 -27.80 45.31 36.27
C LEU A 251 -27.05 46.63 36.49
N THR A 252 -26.16 47.00 35.58
CA THR A 252 -25.41 48.26 35.63
C THR A 252 -26.36 49.45 35.53
N ALA A 253 -27.36 49.40 34.64
CA ALA A 253 -28.38 50.43 34.53
C ALA A 253 -29.22 50.56 35.82
N ASP A 254 -29.61 49.44 36.41
CA ASP A 254 -30.38 49.40 37.66
C ASP A 254 -29.59 49.98 38.84
N VAL A 255 -28.31 49.62 38.98
CA VAL A 255 -27.42 50.16 40.01
C VAL A 255 -27.24 51.67 39.81
N LYS A 256 -27.00 52.14 38.58
CA LYS A 256 -26.93 53.58 38.27
C LYS A 256 -28.22 54.31 38.67
N LYS A 257 -29.39 53.72 38.41
CA LYS A 257 -30.69 54.30 38.79
C LYS A 257 -30.84 54.38 40.30
N LYS A 258 -30.49 53.33 41.04
CA LYS A 258 -30.51 53.33 42.52
C LYS A 258 -29.56 54.37 43.11
N ILE A 259 -28.35 54.51 42.55
CA ILE A 259 -27.39 55.54 42.98
C ILE A 259 -27.99 56.94 42.79
N ARG A 260 -28.57 57.25 41.62
CA ARG A 260 -29.21 58.55 41.38
C ARG A 260 -30.34 58.83 42.38
N ALA A 261 -31.23 57.86 42.60
CA ALA A 261 -32.32 58.00 43.56
C ALA A 261 -31.80 58.27 44.99
N MET A 262 -30.75 57.57 45.42
CA MET A 262 -30.12 57.82 46.73
C MET A 262 -29.49 59.22 46.81
N VAL A 263 -28.83 59.69 45.74
CA VAL A 263 -28.26 61.04 45.69
C VAL A 263 -29.35 62.10 45.80
N GLU A 264 -30.43 61.99 45.01
CA GLU A 264 -31.57 62.91 45.07
C GLU A 264 -32.23 62.92 46.46
N ASP A 265 -32.39 61.76 47.10
CA ASP A 265 -32.95 61.68 48.45
C ASP A 265 -32.01 62.31 49.52
N VAL A 266 -30.69 62.13 49.38
CA VAL A 266 -29.71 62.79 50.25
C VAL A 266 -29.76 64.30 50.05
N GLU A 267 -29.76 64.79 48.81
CA GLU A 267 -29.86 66.22 48.48
C GLU A 267 -31.15 66.83 49.04
N ARG A 268 -32.29 66.15 48.89
CA ARG A 268 -33.58 66.59 49.44
C ARG A 268 -33.54 66.68 50.96
N LYS A 269 -33.00 65.67 51.65
CA LYS A 269 -32.86 65.66 53.11
C LYS A 269 -31.93 66.76 53.61
N VAL A 270 -30.78 66.94 52.96
CA VAL A 270 -29.82 68.01 53.31
C VAL A 270 -30.45 69.39 53.10
N SER A 271 -31.12 69.60 51.97
CA SER A 271 -31.80 70.88 51.67
C SER A 271 -32.92 71.18 52.65
N ALA A 272 -33.72 70.18 53.04
CA ALA A 272 -34.76 70.34 54.06
C ALA A 272 -34.14 70.72 55.42
N ALA A 273 -33.10 69.99 55.87
CA ALA A 273 -32.41 70.28 57.12
C ALA A 273 -31.75 71.67 57.13
N LEU A 274 -31.16 72.10 56.01
CA LEU A 274 -30.59 73.43 55.86
C LEU A 274 -31.68 74.52 55.91
N ASN A 275 -32.80 74.33 55.23
CA ASN A 275 -33.92 75.29 55.26
C ASN A 275 -34.52 75.43 56.65
N ASP A 276 -34.69 74.33 57.38
CA ASP A 276 -35.14 74.37 58.77
C ASP A 276 -34.15 75.13 59.66
N GLU A 277 -32.85 74.97 59.41
CA GLU A 277 -31.83 75.71 60.15
C GLU A 277 -31.83 77.21 59.82
N ILE A 278 -32.02 77.58 58.55
CA ILE A 278 -32.17 78.99 58.13
C ILE A 278 -33.39 79.61 58.82
N ARG A 279 -34.53 78.89 58.88
CA ARG A 279 -35.73 79.36 59.60
C ARG A 279 -35.49 79.52 61.10
N ARG A 280 -34.60 78.71 61.70
CA ARG A 280 -34.21 78.85 63.12
C ARG A 280 -33.29 80.04 63.38
N LEU A 281 -32.63 80.61 62.36
CA LEU A 281 -31.78 81.80 62.55
C LEU A 281 -32.58 83.01 63.03
N SER A 282 -33.82 83.20 62.59
CA SER A 282 -34.65 84.32 63.06
C SER A 282 -34.89 84.24 64.57
N LEU A 283 -35.22 83.05 65.09
CA LEU A 283 -35.38 82.81 66.53
C LEU A 283 -34.09 83.10 67.30
N LEU A 284 -32.93 82.71 66.75
CA LEU A 284 -31.64 82.98 67.38
C LEU A 284 -31.28 84.48 67.42
N VAL A 285 -31.76 85.25 66.44
CA VAL A 285 -31.60 86.71 66.39
C VAL A 285 -32.56 87.39 67.37
N GLU A 286 -33.80 86.90 67.49
CA GLU A 286 -34.78 87.40 68.46
C GLU A 286 -34.36 87.13 69.92
N GLU A 287 -33.79 85.95 70.20
CA GLU A 287 -33.23 85.59 71.51
C GLU A 287 -31.84 86.24 71.78
N PHE A 288 -31.38 87.16 70.92
CA PHE A 288 -30.08 87.78 71.10
C PHE A 288 -30.14 88.84 72.21
N GLU A 289 -29.56 88.51 73.37
CA GLU A 289 -29.60 89.27 74.62
C GLU A 289 -29.03 90.71 74.58
N ARG A 290 -28.48 91.18 73.46
CA ARG A 290 -27.81 92.49 73.37
C ARG A 290 -28.34 93.34 72.20
N PRO A 291 -28.52 94.66 72.38
CA PRO A 291 -28.95 95.54 71.30
C PRO A 291 -27.91 95.62 70.17
N PHE A 292 -28.38 95.67 68.93
CA PHE A 292 -27.52 95.76 67.74
C PHE A 292 -26.96 97.18 67.58
N HIS A 293 -25.64 97.28 67.37
CA HIS A 293 -24.96 98.54 67.10
C HIS A 293 -24.91 98.82 65.59
N PRO A 294 -25.12 100.08 65.13
CA PRO A 294 -25.18 100.43 63.71
C PRO A 294 -23.82 100.39 62.97
N ASP A 295 -22.71 100.33 63.71
CA ASP A 295 -21.35 100.28 63.13
C ASP A 295 -21.01 98.88 62.57
N PRO A 296 -20.64 98.76 61.26
CA PRO A 296 -20.31 97.50 60.60
C PRO A 296 -19.16 96.70 61.24
N VAL A 297 -18.31 97.32 62.05
CA VAL A 297 -17.18 96.61 62.69
C VAL A 297 -17.67 95.52 63.66
N PHE A 298 -18.81 95.72 64.31
CA PHE A 298 -19.37 94.79 65.30
C PHE A 298 -20.12 93.59 64.68
N LEU A 299 -20.49 93.66 63.40
CA LEU A 299 -21.17 92.60 62.66
C LEU A 299 -20.40 91.27 62.68
N SER A 300 -19.07 91.35 62.63
CA SER A 300 -18.18 90.18 62.73
C SER A 300 -18.28 89.47 64.08
N SER A 301 -18.42 90.22 65.17
CA SER A 301 -18.57 89.71 66.54
C SER A 301 -19.96 89.11 66.78
N TYR A 302 -21.02 89.77 66.27
CA TYR A 302 -22.38 89.24 66.32
C TYR A 302 -22.51 87.91 65.56
N LYS A 303 -21.95 87.83 64.34
CA LYS A 303 -21.94 86.58 63.54
C LYS A 303 -21.26 85.43 64.29
N LYS A 304 -20.09 85.67 64.89
CA LYS A 304 -19.39 84.65 65.71
C LYS A 304 -20.24 84.18 66.89
N THR A 305 -20.85 85.11 67.61
CA THR A 305 -21.65 84.81 68.82
C THR A 305 -22.92 84.03 68.49
N VAL A 306 -23.63 84.40 67.42
CA VAL A 306 -24.83 83.68 66.94
C VAL A 306 -24.48 82.29 66.41
N CYS A 307 -23.40 82.16 65.61
CA CYS A 307 -22.93 80.85 65.14
C CYS A 307 -22.55 79.91 66.30
N GLN A 308 -21.91 80.44 67.35
CA GLN A 308 -21.53 79.66 68.53
C GLN A 308 -22.76 79.18 69.31
N LYS A 309 -23.77 80.04 69.52
CA LYS A 309 -25.06 79.65 70.14
C LYS A 309 -25.82 78.60 69.32
N SER A 310 -25.85 78.72 67.98
CA SER A 310 -26.45 77.72 67.07
C SER A 310 -25.78 76.34 67.21
N CYS A 311 -24.44 76.29 67.21
CA CYS A 311 -23.70 75.04 67.37
C CYS A 311 -23.94 74.39 68.74
N LEU A 312 -23.95 75.20 69.82
CA LEU A 312 -24.18 74.72 71.20
C LEU A 312 -25.58 74.13 71.42
N LYS A 313 -26.64 74.72 70.84
CA LYS A 313 -28.01 74.17 70.92
C LYS A 313 -28.13 72.83 70.17
N LYS A 314 -27.41 72.64 69.07
CA LYS A 314 -27.42 71.37 68.31
C LYS A 314 -26.79 70.20 69.08
N THR A 315 -25.69 70.42 69.78
CA THR A 315 -25.05 69.39 70.64
C THR A 315 -25.90 68.94 71.83
N LYS A 316 -26.98 69.64 72.17
CA LYS A 316 -27.92 69.26 73.25
C LYS A 316 -29.18 68.53 72.75
N LEU A 317 -29.38 68.41 71.43
CA LEU A 317 -30.60 67.87 70.81
C LEU A 317 -30.37 66.60 69.96
N THR A 318 -29.16 66.05 69.95
CA THR A 318 -28.83 64.69 69.48
C THR A 318 -28.66 63.76 70.66
#